data_AF-A0A562L9C8-F1
#
_entry.id   AF-A0A562L9C8-F1
#
_cell.length_a   1.000
_cell.length_b   1.000
_cell.length_c   1.000
_cell.angle_alpha   90.00
_cell.angle_beta   90.00
_cell.angle_gamma   90.00
#
_symmetry.space_group_name_H-M   'P 1'
#
loop_
_entity.id
_entity.type
_entity.pdbx_description
1 polymer ?
#
loop_
_entity_poly.entity_id
_entity_poly.type
_entity_poly.pdbx_seq_one_letter_code
_entity_poly.pdbx_strand_id
1 'polypeptide(L)'
;MIVCSCNVLSDDDIRAAVAESDDAVRHAKQVYGCLGCNAECGRCARTIKTIIDEALGPCAQSCCAGCPHSHTVAANDETSEPAQFALAAC
;
A
#
# COMPACT_ATOMS: atom_id res chain seq x y z
N MET A 1 -4.62 7.87 -15.64
CA MET A 1 -6.03 7.60 -15.23
C MET A 1 -6.23 7.95 -13.76
N ILE A 2 -7.37 8.53 -13.34
CA ILE A 2 -7.66 8.72 -11.90
C ILE A 2 -8.03 7.37 -11.27
N VAL A 3 -7.34 7.01 -10.19
CA VAL A 3 -7.47 5.74 -9.48
C VAL A 3 -8.15 5.93 -8.12
N CYS A 4 -7.82 7.00 -7.39
CA CYS A 4 -8.45 7.32 -6.10
C CYS A 4 -9.16 8.67 -6.16
N SER A 5 -10.50 8.67 -6.07
CA SER A 5 -11.26 9.93 -6.04
C SER A 5 -11.16 10.66 -4.70
N CYS A 6 -11.01 9.93 -3.57
CA CYS A 6 -10.94 10.54 -2.24
C CYS A 6 -9.70 11.43 -2.07
N ASN A 7 -8.57 10.95 -2.60
CA ASN A 7 -7.27 11.62 -2.48
C ASN A 7 -6.81 12.21 -3.82
N VAL A 8 -7.66 12.15 -4.86
CA VAL A 8 -7.39 12.63 -6.23
C VAL A 8 -6.05 12.10 -6.77
N LEU A 9 -5.84 10.79 -6.67
CA LEU A 9 -4.60 10.14 -7.13
C LEU A 9 -4.79 9.55 -8.52
N SER A 10 -3.84 9.82 -9.41
CA SER A 10 -3.71 9.23 -10.73
C SER A 10 -2.82 7.98 -10.74
N ASP A 11 -2.85 7.22 -11.83
CA ASP A 11 -1.92 6.10 -12.01
C ASP A 11 -0.47 6.57 -12.11
N ASP A 12 -0.22 7.72 -12.74
CA ASP A 12 1.10 8.35 -12.78
C ASP A 12 1.61 8.70 -11.37
N ASP A 13 0.76 9.22 -10.49
CA ASP A 13 1.14 9.50 -9.09
C ASP A 13 1.55 8.21 -8.35
N ILE A 14 0.84 7.11 -8.60
CA ILE A 14 1.14 5.81 -8.00
C ILE A 14 2.46 5.26 -8.54
N ARG A 15 2.68 5.35 -9.86
CA ARG A 15 3.93 4.90 -10.51
C ARG A 15 5.12 5.72 -10.06
N ALA A 16 4.96 7.04 -9.94
CA ALA A 16 5.98 7.93 -9.40
C ALA A 16 6.30 7.58 -7.93
N ALA A 17 5.27 7.36 -7.10
CA ALA A 17 5.49 6.92 -5.71
C ALA A 17 6.28 5.60 -5.63
N VAL A 18 6.02 4.64 -6.52
CA VAL A 18 6.78 3.37 -6.57
C VAL A 18 8.23 3.60 -7.02
N ALA A 19 8.48 4.52 -7.95
CA ALA A 19 9.81 4.77 -8.51
C ALA A 19 10.71 5.63 -7.60
N GLU A 20 10.14 6.62 -6.93
CA GLU A 20 10.88 7.62 -6.14
C GLU A 20 11.08 7.20 -4.67
N SER A 21 10.44 6.12 -4.22
CA SER A 21 10.61 5.64 -2.84
C SER A 21 11.92 4.87 -2.68
N ASP A 22 12.73 5.24 -1.69
CA ASP A 22 13.91 4.47 -1.26
C ASP A 22 13.53 3.04 -0.80
N ASP A 23 12.35 2.89 -0.19
CA ASP A 23 11.79 1.60 0.21
C ASP A 23 10.84 1.03 -0.86
N ALA A 24 10.83 -0.29 -0.98
CA ALA A 24 9.93 -0.98 -1.89
C ALA A 24 8.47 -0.76 -1.53
N VAL A 25 7.75 0.04 -2.32
CA VAL A 25 6.30 0.19 -2.21
C VAL A 25 5.63 -1.09 -2.73
N ARG A 26 5.04 -1.87 -1.82
CA ARG A 26 4.37 -3.16 -2.11
C ARG A 26 2.87 -3.12 -1.94
N HIS A 27 2.34 -2.16 -1.20
CA HIS A 27 0.93 -2.09 -0.87
C HIS A 27 0.39 -0.66 -0.87
N ALA A 28 -0.92 -0.51 -1.11
CA ALA A 28 -1.57 0.80 -1.24
C ALA A 28 -1.34 1.73 -0.02
N LYS A 29 -1.23 1.17 1.20
CA LYS A 29 -0.92 1.95 2.40
C LYS A 29 0.42 2.69 2.32
N GLN A 30 1.43 2.09 1.67
CA GLN A 30 2.73 2.72 1.47
C GLN A 30 2.58 3.89 0.50
N VAL A 31 1.85 3.71 -0.61
CA VAL A 31 1.58 4.80 -1.56
C VAL A 31 0.94 6.00 -0.87
N TYR A 32 -0.06 5.78 -0.02
CA TYR A 32 -0.68 6.88 0.72
C TYR A 32 0.34 7.60 1.62
N GLY A 33 1.18 6.84 2.33
CA GLY A 33 2.26 7.39 3.14
C GLY A 33 3.27 8.21 2.32
N CYS A 34 3.74 7.68 1.18
CA CYS A 34 4.68 8.36 0.28
C CYS A 34 4.10 9.66 -0.28
N LEU A 35 2.79 9.68 -0.57
CA LEU A 35 2.09 10.85 -1.10
C LEU A 35 1.53 11.77 0.00
N GLY A 36 1.78 11.49 1.28
CA GLY A 36 1.37 12.33 2.40
C GLY A 36 -0.15 12.36 2.66
N CYS A 37 -0.88 11.29 2.32
CA CYS A 37 -2.32 11.17 2.53
C CYS A 37 -2.69 9.92 3.34
N ASN A 38 -3.95 9.85 3.79
CA ASN A 38 -4.48 8.70 4.51
C ASN A 38 -5.42 7.87 3.63
N ALA A 39 -5.66 6.61 4.03
CA ALA A 39 -6.66 5.79 3.40
C ALA A 39 -8.06 6.22 3.86
N GLU A 40 -8.93 6.56 2.90
CA GLU A 40 -10.32 6.95 3.17
C GLU A 40 -11.25 5.74 2.97
N CYS A 41 -11.97 5.66 1.84
CA CYS A 41 -12.95 4.60 1.58
C CYS A 41 -12.36 3.24 1.14
N GLY A 42 -11.05 3.17 0.85
CA GLY A 42 -10.34 1.95 0.47
C GLY A 42 -10.69 1.31 -0.88
N ARG A 43 -11.69 1.80 -1.62
CA ARG A 43 -12.18 1.19 -2.88
C ARG A 43 -11.10 1.07 -3.97
N CYS A 44 -10.16 2.00 -4.00
CA CYS A 44 -9.05 2.03 -4.96
C CYS A 44 -7.91 1.06 -4.61
N ALA A 45 -7.88 0.45 -3.41
CA ALA A 45 -6.72 -0.27 -2.91
C ALA A 45 -6.29 -1.45 -3.80
N ARG A 46 -7.26 -2.19 -4.37
CA ARG A 46 -6.96 -3.28 -5.32
C ARG A 46 -6.34 -2.77 -6.62
N THR A 47 -6.89 -1.70 -7.19
CA THR A 47 -6.35 -1.08 -8.41
C THR A 47 -4.95 -0.51 -8.18
N ILE A 48 -4.73 0.15 -7.04
CA ILE A 48 -3.40 0.62 -6.64
C ILE A 48 -2.43 -0.56 -6.55
N LYS A 49 -2.83 -1.68 -5.94
CA LYS A 49 -1.99 -2.89 -5.86
C LYS A 49 -1.63 -3.43 -7.24
N THR A 50 -2.58 -3.46 -8.18
CA THR A 50 -2.31 -3.86 -9.57
C THR A 50 -1.28 -2.94 -10.22
N ILE A 51 -1.41 -1.63 -10.07
CA ILE A 51 -0.45 -0.66 -10.64
C ILE A 51 0.93 -0.82 -10.02
N ILE A 52 1.01 -1.06 -8.71
CA ILE A 52 2.27 -1.38 -8.02
C ILE A 52 2.91 -2.63 -8.64
N ASP A 53 2.15 -3.70 -8.83
CA ASP A 53 2.66 -4.96 -9.39
C ASP A 53 3.14 -4.79 -10.83
N GLU A 54 2.41 -4.03 -11.63
CA GLU A 54 2.82 -3.67 -13.00
C GLU A 54 4.11 -2.84 -13.00
N ALA A 55 4.25 -1.89 -12.07
CA ALA A 55 5.44 -1.04 -11.98
C ALA A 55 6.68 -1.82 -11.51
N LEU A 56 6.51 -2.75 -10.56
CA LEU A 56 7.60 -3.60 -10.07
C LEU A 56 7.94 -4.75 -11.02
N GLY A 57 7.00 -5.17 -11.88
CA GLY A 57 7.17 -6.28 -12.80
C GLY A 57 7.57 -7.58 -12.08
N PRO A 58 8.64 -8.29 -12.50
CA PRO A 58 9.09 -9.53 -11.84
C PRO A 58 9.39 -9.36 -10.35
N CYS A 59 9.82 -8.16 -9.93
CA CYS A 59 10.12 -7.86 -8.54
C CYS A 59 8.87 -7.94 -7.65
N ALA A 60 7.65 -7.82 -8.21
CA ALA A 60 6.40 -7.93 -7.47
C ALA A 60 6.24 -9.28 -6.76
N GLN A 61 6.74 -10.36 -7.36
CA GLN A 61 6.62 -11.74 -6.86
C GLN A 61 7.83 -12.17 -6.04
N SER A 62 9.04 -11.84 -6.52
CA SER A 62 10.28 -12.26 -5.88
C SER A 62 11.40 -11.27 -6.19
N CYS A 63 12.10 -10.83 -5.15
CA CYS A 63 13.32 -10.04 -5.28
C CYS A 63 14.52 -10.89 -4.89
N CYS A 64 15.52 -10.92 -5.77
CA CYS A 64 16.81 -11.51 -5.47
C CYS A 64 17.58 -10.68 -4.44
N ALA A 65 18.56 -11.30 -3.77
CA ALA A 65 19.52 -10.57 -2.95
C ALA A 65 20.24 -9.50 -3.79
N GLY A 66 20.28 -8.27 -3.29
CA GLY A 66 20.87 -7.11 -3.98
C GLY A 66 19.91 -6.34 -4.88
N CYS A 67 18.63 -6.72 -4.94
CA CYS A 67 17.59 -5.89 -5.54
C CYS A 67 17.24 -4.73 -4.58
N PRO A 68 17.09 -3.48 -5.07
CA PRO A 68 16.68 -2.35 -4.22
C PRO A 68 15.33 -2.60 -3.52
N HIS A 69 14.52 -3.53 -4.05
CA HIS A 69 13.22 -3.87 -3.49
C HIS A 69 13.21 -5.05 -2.50
N SER A 70 14.36 -5.63 -2.13
CA SER A 70 14.43 -6.84 -1.28
C SER A 70 14.44 -6.56 0.23
N HIS A 71 14.25 -5.31 0.66
CA HIS A 71 14.23 -4.97 2.08
C HIS A 71 13.00 -5.61 2.74
N THR A 72 13.23 -6.68 3.50
CA THR A 72 12.24 -7.29 4.40
C THR A 72 11.89 -6.27 5.47
N VAL A 73 10.77 -5.58 5.30
CA VAL A 73 10.14 -4.86 6.41
C VAL A 73 9.72 -5.93 7.41
N ALA A 74 10.46 -6.04 8.50
CA ALA A 74 10.01 -6.78 9.68
C ALA A 74 8.66 -6.17 10.07
N ALA A 75 7.60 -6.95 9.93
CA ALA A 75 6.28 -6.56 10.38
C ALA A 75 6.34 -6.40 11.91
N ASN A 76 6.39 -5.16 12.37
CA ASN A 76 6.15 -4.85 13.77
C ASN A 76 4.66 -5.15 14.02
N ASP A 77 4.43 -6.30 14.63
CA ASP A 77 3.19 -6.71 15.29
C ASP A 77 2.92 -5.70 16.43
N GLU A 78 1.94 -4.81 16.25
CA GLU A 78 1.44 -3.99 17.35
C GLU A 78 -0.10 -3.99 17.32
N THR A 79 -0.64 -4.90 18.13
CA THR A 79 -1.85 -4.77 18.94
C THR A 79 -3.15 -4.37 18.22
N SER A 80 -3.86 -5.39 17.72
CA SER A 80 -5.31 -5.32 17.58
C SER A 80 -5.96 -5.99 18.79
N GLU A 81 -6.24 -5.21 19.84
CA GLU A 81 -7.16 -5.61 20.91
C GLU A 81 -8.54 -5.88 20.29
N PRO A 82 -9.16 -7.06 20.48
CA PRO A 82 -10.53 -7.26 20.03
C PRO A 82 -11.48 -6.48 20.96
N ALA A 83 -12.03 -5.38 20.45
CA ALA A 83 -13.13 -4.66 21.08
C ALA A 83 -14.30 -5.62 21.30
N GLN A 84 -14.48 -6.00 22.57
CA GLN A 84 -15.53 -6.88 23.06
C GLN A 84 -16.86 -6.12 22.94
N PHE A 85 -17.63 -6.37 21.89
CA PHE A 85 -18.99 -5.88 21.80
C PHE A 85 -19.84 -6.61 22.84
N ALA A 86 -20.15 -5.91 23.93
CA ALA A 86 -21.09 -6.33 24.95
C ALA A 86 -22.47 -6.56 24.32
N LEU A 87 -22.94 -7.81 24.32
CA LEU A 87 -24.32 -8.14 24.01
C LEU A 87 -25.16 -7.86 25.26
N ALA A 88 -25.97 -6.81 25.23
CA ALA A 88 -27.04 -6.58 26.19
C ALA A 88 -28.28 -6.07 25.45
N ALA A 89 -29.30 -6.92 25.35
CA ALA A 89 -30.69 -6.58 25.62
C ALA A 89 -31.55 -7.84 25.56
N CYS A 90 -32.24 -8.10 26.67
CA CYS A 90 -33.40 -8.97 26.78
C CYS A 90 -34.63 -8.33 26.13
#